data_AF-A0A8J9SCU8-F1
#
_entry.id   AF-A0A8J9SCU8-F1
#
_cell.length_a   1.000
_cell.length_b   1.000
_cell.length_c   1.000
_cell.angle_alpha   90.00
_cell.angle_beta   90.00
_cell.angle_gamma   90.00
#
_symmetry.space_group_name_H-M   'P 1'
#
loop_
_entity.id
_entity.type
_entity.pdbx_description
1 polymer ?
#
loop_
_entity_poly.entity_id
_entity_poly.type
_entity_poly.pdbx_seq_one_letter_code
_entity_poly.pdbx_strand_id
1 'polypeptide(L)'
;TLSARNIRVAVVGNVDAGKSTLIGTLTTSCLDDGRGKSRTSIMKHRHEIESGRTSTATTHLMGFRSSGQPITGRDQVRGSKRKTEDEVARESYRVITLMDLAGHEKYLKTT
;
A
#
# COMPACT_ATOMS: atom_id res chain seq x y z
N THR A 1 11.48 -19.38 1.41
CA THR A 1 10.43 -19.75 0.43
C THR A 1 9.52 -18.61 0.01
N LEU A 2 9.16 -17.64 0.87
CA LEU A 2 8.52 -16.36 0.45
C LEU A 2 9.53 -15.27 0.04
N SER A 3 10.70 -15.22 0.72
CA SER A 3 11.75 -14.21 0.45
C SER A 3 12.23 -14.19 -1.01
N ALA A 4 12.39 -15.36 -1.65
CA ALA A 4 12.82 -15.45 -3.05
C ALA A 4 11.77 -14.97 -4.08
N ARG A 5 10.50 -14.81 -3.66
CA ARG A 5 9.37 -14.35 -4.50
C ARG A 5 8.88 -12.95 -4.14
N ASN A 6 9.53 -12.30 -3.17
CA ASN A 6 9.11 -10.99 -2.66
C ASN A 6 10.08 -9.90 -3.12
N ILE A 7 9.57 -8.92 -3.86
CA ILE A 7 10.27 -7.70 -4.21
C ILE A 7 9.82 -6.61 -3.24
N ARG A 8 10.77 -6.01 -2.54
CA ARG A 8 10.52 -4.89 -1.62
C ARG A 8 10.88 -3.58 -2.30
N VAL A 9 9.93 -2.65 -2.34
CA VAL A 9 10.09 -1.35 -2.99
C VAL A 9 9.81 -0.27 -1.95
N ALA A 10 10.83 0.52 -1.63
CA ALA A 10 10.66 1.71 -0.80
C ALA A 10 10.29 2.91 -1.68
N VAL A 11 9.27 3.65 -1.27
CA VAL A 11 8.85 4.88 -1.96
C VAL A 11 9.32 6.07 -1.14
N VAL A 12 10.29 6.80 -1.69
CA VAL A 12 10.93 7.97 -1.06
C VAL A 12 10.66 9.24 -1.85
N GLY A 13 10.72 10.39 -1.18
CA GLY A 13 10.46 11.68 -1.79
C GLY A 13 9.94 12.71 -0.79
N ASN A 14 9.91 13.97 -1.20
CA ASN A 14 9.53 15.09 -0.33
C ASN A 14 8.07 15.00 0.18
N VAL A 15 7.73 15.84 1.16
CA VAL A 15 6.33 16.08 1.56
C VAL A 15 5.50 16.46 0.32
N ASP A 16 4.26 15.98 0.27
CA ASP A 16 3.29 16.24 -0.81
C ASP A 16 3.65 15.72 -2.21
N ALA A 17 4.72 14.93 -2.35
CA ALA A 17 5.08 14.26 -3.61
C ALA A 17 4.13 13.12 -4.05
N GLY A 18 3.03 12.89 -3.32
CA GLY A 18 2.03 11.88 -3.68
C GLY A 18 2.40 10.42 -3.39
N LYS A 19 3.42 10.15 -2.57
CA LYS A 19 3.90 8.78 -2.23
C LYS A 19 2.78 7.87 -1.73
N SER A 20 2.13 8.27 -0.64
CA SER A 20 1.04 7.51 -0.02
C SER A 20 -0.20 7.45 -0.90
N THR A 21 -0.44 8.50 -1.71
CA THR A 21 -1.52 8.49 -2.71
C THR A 21 -1.27 7.41 -3.76
N LEU A 22 -0.06 7.35 -4.33
CA LEU A 22 0.32 6.33 -5.31
C LEU A 22 0.19 4.91 -4.74
N ILE A 23 0.72 4.67 -3.53
CA ILE A 23 0.62 3.37 -2.87
C ILE A 23 -0.85 3.01 -2.63
N GLY A 24 -1.67 3.96 -2.17
CA GLY A 24 -3.11 3.76 -1.96
C GLY A 24 -3.84 3.41 -3.25
N THR A 25 -3.53 4.08 -4.36
CA THR A 25 -4.14 3.80 -5.66
C THR A 25 -3.77 2.40 -6.17
N LEU A 26 -2.49 2.02 -6.08
CA LEU A 26 -2.01 0.70 -6.53
C LEU A 26 -2.61 -0.44 -5.70
N THR A 27 -2.63 -0.31 -4.38
CA THR A 27 -3.06 -1.37 -3.46
C THR A 27 -4.58 -1.56 -3.44
N THR A 28 -5.35 -0.48 -3.63
CA THR A 28 -6.82 -0.54 -3.60
C THR A 28 -7.46 -0.69 -4.97
N SER A 29 -6.68 -0.55 -6.05
CA SER A 29 -7.18 -0.48 -7.43
C SER A 29 -8.29 0.56 -7.60
N CYS A 30 -8.22 1.65 -6.84
CA CYS A 30 -9.17 2.76 -6.87
C CYS A 30 -8.40 4.06 -7.12
N LEU A 31 -8.87 4.85 -8.09
CA LEU A 31 -8.30 6.17 -8.35
C LEU A 31 -8.55 7.12 -7.17
N ASP A 32 -7.58 7.99 -6.93
CA ASP A 32 -7.72 9.09 -5.98
C ASP A 32 -8.72 10.12 -6.52
N ASP A 33 -9.42 10.81 -5.64
CA ASP A 33 -10.39 11.84 -5.97
C ASP A 33 -9.81 13.27 -5.92
N GLY A 34 -8.48 13.39 -5.78
CA GLY A 34 -7.79 14.66 -5.57
C GLY A 34 -7.95 15.23 -4.17
N ARG A 35 -8.69 14.54 -3.29
CA ARG A 35 -8.89 14.91 -1.88
C ARG A 35 -8.20 13.92 -0.93
N GLY A 36 -7.33 13.05 -1.47
CA GLY A 36 -6.53 12.10 -0.70
C GLY A 36 -7.30 10.85 -0.28
N LYS A 37 -8.40 10.50 -0.95
CA LYS A 37 -9.14 9.25 -0.70
C LYS A 37 -8.25 8.00 -0.73
N SER A 38 -7.36 7.89 -1.71
CA SER A 38 -6.43 6.75 -1.82
C SER A 38 -5.44 6.75 -0.66
N ARG A 39 -4.87 7.91 -0.31
CA ARG A 39 -3.96 8.07 0.84
C ARG A 39 -4.64 7.68 2.16
N THR A 40 -5.82 8.22 2.43
CA THR A 40 -6.57 7.95 3.68
C THR A 40 -6.90 6.47 3.84
N SER A 41 -7.10 5.74 2.74
CA SER A 41 -7.44 4.31 2.78
C SER A 41 -6.31 3.39 3.27
N ILE A 42 -5.07 3.89 3.33
CA ILE A 42 -3.89 3.12 3.75
C ILE A 42 -3.23 3.63 5.04
N MET A 43 -3.66 4.80 5.54
CA MET A 43 -3.15 5.39 6.78
C MET A 43 -3.57 4.57 7.99
N LYS A 44 -2.66 4.45 8.97
CA LYS A 44 -2.88 3.58 10.15
C LYS A 44 -3.32 4.35 11.38
N HIS A 45 -2.92 5.62 11.48
CA HIS A 45 -3.17 6.40 12.68
C HIS A 45 -4.15 7.55 12.44
N ARG A 46 -4.95 7.86 13.47
CA ARG A 46 -5.96 8.92 13.42
C ARG A 46 -5.35 10.28 13.05
N HIS A 47 -4.20 10.62 13.61
CA HIS A 47 -3.52 11.90 13.31
C HIS A 47 -2.99 11.97 11.87
N GLU A 48 -2.70 10.84 11.22
CA GLU A 48 -2.33 10.81 9.79
C GLU A 48 -3.54 11.13 8.92
N ILE A 49 -4.70 10.57 9.26
CA ILE A 49 -5.97 10.82 8.57
C ILE A 49 -6.38 12.29 8.71
N GLU A 50 -6.28 12.84 9.93
CA GLU A 50 -6.65 14.23 10.22
C GLU A 50 -5.69 15.24 9.57
N SER A 51 -4.38 14.98 9.58
CA SER A 51 -3.38 15.90 9.04
C SER A 51 -3.07 15.70 7.55
N GLY A 52 -3.43 14.55 6.98
CA GLY A 52 -3.03 14.15 5.64
C GLY A 52 -1.55 13.81 5.49
N ARG A 53 -0.81 13.66 6.60
CA ARG A 53 0.64 13.37 6.58
C ARG A 53 0.95 11.99 7.15
N THR A 54 1.72 11.20 6.41
CA THR A 54 2.29 9.94 6.92
C THR A 54 3.36 10.24 7.97
N SER A 55 3.26 9.56 9.10
CA SER A 55 4.13 9.71 10.26
C SER A 55 4.91 8.44 10.61
N THR A 56 4.44 7.29 10.12
CA THR A 56 5.01 5.97 10.39
C THR A 56 5.36 5.27 9.09
N ALA A 57 6.50 4.57 9.06
CA ALA A 57 6.82 3.69 7.94
C ALA A 57 5.83 2.51 7.90
N THR A 58 5.09 2.36 6.80
CA THR A 58 4.10 1.28 6.64
C THR A 58 4.40 0.44 5.41
N THR A 59 4.09 -0.85 5.50
CA THR A 59 4.20 -1.77 4.37
C THR A 59 2.82 -2.14 3.85
N HIS A 60 2.71 -2.29 2.52
CA HIS A 60 1.50 -2.72 1.84
C HIS A 60 1.82 -3.81 0.83
N LEU A 61 1.09 -4.92 0.89
CA LEU A 61 1.36 -6.10 0.09
C LEU A 61 0.49 -6.14 -1.18
N MET A 62 1.11 -6.39 -2.34
CA MET A 62 0.44 -6.68 -3.60
C MET A 62 0.84 -8.06 -4.13
N GLY A 63 -0.16 -8.85 -4.52
CA GLY A 63 0.03 -10.19 -5.06
C GLY A 63 -0.14 -10.25 -6.57
N PHE A 64 0.63 -11.10 -7.23
CA PHE A 64 0.56 -11.32 -8.68
C PHE A 64 0.47 -12.81 -9.01
N ARG A 65 -0.38 -13.15 -9.99
CA ARG A 65 -0.46 -14.48 -10.58
C ARG A 65 0.75 -14.75 -11.49
N SER A 66 0.95 -16.00 -11.88
CA SER A 66 2.02 -16.38 -12.84
C SER A 66 1.86 -15.69 -14.20
N SER A 67 0.63 -15.30 -14.57
CA SER A 67 0.32 -14.51 -15.77
C SER A 67 0.68 -13.02 -15.66
N GLY A 68 1.16 -12.56 -14.50
CA GLY A 68 1.43 -11.14 -14.24
C GLY A 68 0.19 -10.32 -13.86
N GLN A 69 -1.01 -10.92 -13.83
CA GLN A 69 -2.22 -10.23 -13.39
C GLN A 69 -2.22 -10.01 -11.87
N PRO A 70 -2.60 -8.81 -11.38
CA PRO A 70 -2.70 -8.55 -9.96
C PRO A 70 -3.84 -9.38 -9.33
N ILE A 71 -3.61 -9.85 -8.11
CA ILE A 71 -4.64 -10.47 -7.29
C ILE A 71 -5.46 -9.32 -6.71
N THR A 72 -6.65 -9.11 -7.27
CA THR A 72 -7.55 -8.06 -6.79
C THR A 72 -7.99 -8.37 -5.37
N GLY A 73 -7.86 -7.38 -4.48
CA GLY A 73 -8.33 -7.50 -3.10
C GLY A 73 -9.85 -7.66 -3.01
N ARG A 74 -10.61 -7.37 -4.08
CA ARG A 74 -12.05 -7.63 -4.16
C ARG A 74 -12.28 -8.99 -4.82
N ASP A 75 -12.88 -9.90 -4.06
CA ASP A 75 -13.40 -11.16 -4.60
C ASP A 75 -14.77 -10.89 -5.23
N GLN A 76 -14.90 -11.09 -6.55
CA GLN A 76 -16.17 -10.88 -7.25
C GLN A 76 -17.25 -11.89 -6.81
N VAL A 77 -16.85 -13.02 -6.22
CA VAL A 77 -17.75 -14.11 -5.83
C VAL A 77 -18.25 -13.97 -4.39
N ARG A 78 -17.46 -13.36 -3.49
CA ARG A 78 -17.72 -13.34 -2.03
C ARG A 78 -18.21 -12.02 -1.45
N GLY A 79 -18.73 -11.11 -2.28
CA GLY A 79 -19.40 -9.89 -1.81
C GLY A 79 -18.55 -9.01 -0.88
N SER A 80 -17.93 -7.98 -1.44
CA SER A 80 -17.40 -6.81 -0.70
C SER A 80 -16.29 -7.03 0.36
N LYS A 81 -15.90 -8.26 0.71
CA LYS A 81 -14.80 -8.49 1.67
C LYS A 81 -13.45 -8.35 0.98
N ARG A 82 -12.60 -7.44 1.47
CA ARG A 82 -11.21 -7.33 1.02
C ARG A 82 -10.42 -8.55 1.50
N LYS A 83 -9.63 -9.17 0.61
CA LYS A 83 -8.66 -10.20 0.99
C LYS A 83 -7.65 -9.64 1.97
N THR A 84 -7.25 -10.43 2.97
CA THR A 84 -6.16 -10.06 3.87
C THR A 84 -4.80 -10.16 3.15
N GLU A 85 -3.78 -9.48 3.66
CA GLU A 85 -2.42 -9.57 3.08
C GLU A 85 -1.90 -11.01 3.09
N ASP A 86 -2.25 -11.80 4.12
CA ASP A 86 -1.88 -13.22 4.23
C ASP A 86 -2.56 -14.09 3.17
N GLU A 87 -3.84 -13.83 2.87
CA GLU A 87 -4.56 -14.52 1.78
C GLU A 87 -3.94 -14.19 0.42
N VAL A 88 -3.65 -12.91 0.18
CA VAL A 88 -2.99 -12.46 -1.05
C VAL A 88 -1.62 -13.12 -1.18
N ALA A 89 -0.81 -13.13 -0.13
CA ALA A 89 0.52 -13.73 -0.14
C ALA A 89 0.48 -15.25 -0.44
N ARG A 90 -0.50 -15.97 0.11
CA ARG A 90 -0.65 -17.42 -0.08
C ARG A 90 -1.05 -17.78 -1.52
N GLU A 91 -1.90 -16.98 -2.14
CA GLU A 91 -2.35 -17.18 -3.52
C GLU A 91 -1.37 -16.64 -4.57
N SER A 92 -0.37 -15.86 -4.15
CA SER A 92 0.56 -15.17 -5.04
C SER A 92 1.63 -16.10 -5.62
N TYR A 93 1.83 -15.98 -6.94
CA TYR A 93 3.04 -16.49 -7.58
C TYR A 93 4.25 -15.60 -7.27
N ARG A 94 4.05 -14.27 -7.23
CA ARG A 94 5.03 -13.26 -6.81
C ARG A 94 4.36 -12.19 -5.96
N VAL A 95 5.12 -11.61 -5.05
CA VAL A 95 4.66 -10.56 -4.13
C VAL A 95 5.52 -9.31 -4.32
N ILE A 96 4.87 -8.15 -4.31
CA ILE A 96 5.53 -6.84 -4.20
C ILE A 96 5.10 -6.21 -2.89
N THR A 97 6.07 -5.86 -2.04
CA THR A 97 5.83 -5.11 -0.81
C THR A 97 6.23 -3.66 -1.03
N LEU A 98 5.25 -2.75 -1.01
CA LEU A 98 5.47 -1.31 -1.06
C LEU A 98 5.68 -0.78 0.35
N MET A 99 6.75 -0.02 0.57
CA MET A 99 7.02 0.66 1.85
C MET A 99 6.73 2.16 1.68
N ASP A 100 5.71 2.66 2.37
CA ASP A 100 5.42 4.08 2.49
C ASP A 100 6.29 4.66 3.60
N LEU A 101 7.07 5.68 3.25
CA LEU A 101 8.02 6.33 4.14
C LEU A 101 7.56 7.77 4.39
N ALA A 102 7.67 8.21 5.64
CA ALA A 102 7.29 9.57 5.99
C ALA A 102 8.18 10.57 5.25
N GLY A 103 7.57 11.54 4.57
CA GLY A 103 8.30 12.52 3.76
C GLY A 103 8.80 13.74 4.54
N HIS A 104 8.38 13.89 5.80
CA HIS A 104 8.66 15.09 6.60
C HIS A 104 9.90 14.87 7.47
N GLU A 105 10.78 15.88 7.52
CA GLU A 105 12.07 15.82 8.23
C GLU A 105 11.93 15.42 9.71
N LYS A 106 10.90 15.93 10.39
CA LYS A 106 10.47 15.53 11.74
C LYS A 106 10.36 14.01 11.97
N TYR A 107 10.10 13.22 10.93
CA TYR A 107 9.92 11.77 10.99
C TYR A 107 11.11 10.98 10.41
N LEU A 108 12.22 11.64 10.07
CA LEU A 108 13.45 10.97 9.57
C LEU A 108 14.07 10.03 10.60
N LYS A 109 13.86 10.26 11.91
CA LYS A 109 14.36 9.35 12.96
C LYS A 109 13.56 8.05 13.05
N THR A 110 12.37 8.01 12.45
CA THR A 110 11.41 6.89 12.54
C THR A 110 11.16 6.22 11.18
N THR A 111 11.92 6.60 10.15
CA THR A 111 11.81 6.17 8.75
C THR A 111 13.12 5.55 8.31
#